data_AF-A0A7J6QDV5-F1
#
_entry.id   AF-A0A7J6QDV5-F1
#
_cell.length_a   1.000
_cell.length_b   1.000
_cell.length_c   1.000
_cell.angle_alpha   90.00
_cell.angle_beta   90.00
_cell.angle_gamma   90.00
#
_symmetry.space_group_name_H-M   'P 1'
#
loop_
_entity.id
_entity.type
_entity.pdbx_description
1 polymer ?
#
loop_
_entity_poly.entity_id
_entity_poly.type
_entity_poly.pdbx_seq_one_letter_code
_entity_poly.pdbx_strand_id
1 'polypeptide(L)'
;SSSSLVWLCGPVTGMIIQPLVGRWSDGHVSRGNGRSRLPFLVVGALILSLCTVVIGYSIELGELLGDRGSSHTAGLVVLILIFWVYDAASNVVMVVSRSALVDNAPPRHVPTGFFTQTFISELGGMCGGWIASQD
;
A
#
# COMPACT_ATOMS: atom_id res chain seq x y z
N SER A 1 -0.50 -22.34 10.54
CA SER A 1 -0.17 -21.18 11.40
C SER A 1 0.52 -20.02 10.67
N SER A 2 0.55 -19.99 9.33
CA SER A 2 1.22 -18.91 8.57
C SER A 2 0.28 -17.73 8.25
N SER A 3 -1.04 -17.98 8.15
CA SER A 3 -2.03 -16.93 7.87
C SER A 3 -2.06 -15.86 8.96
N SER A 4 -1.86 -16.22 10.23
CA SER A 4 -1.85 -15.26 11.35
C SER A 4 -0.71 -14.23 11.27
N LEU A 5 0.41 -14.56 10.61
CA LEU A 5 1.50 -13.61 10.39
C LEU A 5 1.14 -12.57 9.31
N VAL A 6 0.39 -12.97 8.29
CA VAL A 6 -0.10 -12.04 7.26
C VAL A 6 -1.06 -11.04 7.89
N TRP A 7 -2.02 -11.51 8.71
CA TRP A 7 -3.01 -10.65 9.35
C TRP A 7 -2.46 -9.74 10.45
N LEU A 8 -1.26 -10.04 10.98
CA LEU A 8 -0.56 -9.16 11.92
C LEU A 8 -0.10 -7.85 11.24
N CYS A 9 -0.04 -7.79 9.90
CA CYS A 9 0.38 -6.60 9.19
C CYS A 9 -0.48 -5.38 9.57
N GLY A 10 -1.82 -5.51 9.58
CA GLY A 10 -2.74 -4.40 9.83
C GLY A 10 -2.47 -3.61 11.11
N PRO A 11 -2.41 -4.25 12.31
CA PRO A 11 -2.09 -3.54 13.54
C PRO A 11 -0.65 -3.00 13.57
N VAL A 12 0.33 -3.74 13.01
CA VAL A 12 1.74 -3.31 13.00
C VAL A 12 1.97 -2.11 12.08
N THR A 13 1.37 -2.12 10.88
CA THR A 13 1.45 -1.00 9.94
C THR A 13 0.70 0.21 10.49
N GLY A 14 -0.44 0.02 11.14
CA GLY A 14 -1.14 1.07 11.89
C GLY A 14 -0.25 1.78 12.93
N MET A 15 0.52 1.01 13.72
CA MET A 15 1.42 1.58 14.75
C MET A 15 2.62 2.34 14.17
N ILE A 16 3.17 1.91 13.03
CA ILE A 16 4.35 2.54 12.41
C ILE A 16 3.97 3.76 11.57
N ILE A 17 2.81 3.72 10.91
CA ILE A 17 2.41 4.74 9.93
C ILE A 17 1.87 5.98 10.60
N GLN A 18 1.11 5.81 11.70
CA GLN A 18 0.61 6.93 12.50
C GLN A 18 1.71 7.96 12.86
N PRO A 19 2.88 7.58 13.41
CA PRO A 19 3.95 8.54 13.72
C PRO A 19 4.72 9.04 12.49
N LEU A 20 4.84 8.24 11.42
CA LEU A 20 5.54 8.66 10.19
C LEU A 20 4.78 9.81 9.50
N VAL A 21 3.45 9.68 9.42
CA VAL A 21 2.55 10.73 8.94
C VAL A 21 2.62 11.97 9.83
N GLY A 22 2.66 11.79 11.16
CA GLY A 22 2.78 12.89 12.11
C GLY A 22 4.01 13.76 11.85
N ARG A 23 5.19 13.14 11.66
CA ARG A 23 6.42 13.89 11.32
C ARG A 23 6.36 14.57 9.95
N TRP A 24 5.68 13.99 8.96
CA TRP A 24 5.53 14.60 7.64
C TRP A 24 4.52 15.75 7.61
N SER A 25 3.50 15.71 8.47
CA SER A 25 2.56 16.82 8.69
C SER A 25 3.31 18.08 9.15
N ASP A 26 4.23 17.91 10.11
CA ASP A 26 4.93 19.03 10.74
C ASP A 26 6.14 19.54 9.93
N GLY A 27 6.79 18.69 9.12
CA GLY A 27 8.02 19.04 8.41
C GLY A 27 7.89 20.00 7.21
N HIS A 28 6.68 20.24 6.70
CA HIS A 28 6.49 20.96 5.41
C HIS A 28 5.82 22.33 5.52
N VAL A 29 5.63 22.86 6.74
CA VAL A 29 4.98 24.17 6.97
C VAL A 29 5.85 25.35 6.49
N SER A 30 7.14 25.16 6.15
CA SER A 30 8.06 26.28 5.88
C SER A 30 8.19 26.76 4.41
N ARG A 31 7.48 26.22 3.41
CA ARG A 31 7.78 26.67 2.03
C ARG A 31 6.63 26.58 1.02
N GLY A 32 5.64 27.46 1.20
CA GLY A 32 5.05 28.35 0.17
C GLY A 32 4.51 27.81 -1.17
N ASN A 33 4.70 26.54 -1.51
CA ASN A 33 4.25 25.94 -2.77
C ASN A 33 3.65 24.57 -2.47
N GLY A 34 2.32 24.48 -2.46
CA GLY A 34 1.52 23.26 -2.22
C GLY A 34 1.66 22.15 -3.27
N ARG A 35 2.85 22.00 -3.88
CA ARG A 35 3.16 21.19 -5.07
C ARG A 35 4.15 20.05 -4.78
N SER A 36 4.61 19.92 -3.53
CA SER A 36 5.73 19.05 -3.13
C SER A 36 5.34 17.70 -2.49
N ARG A 37 4.05 17.42 -2.24
CA ARG A 37 3.61 16.10 -1.72
C ARG A 37 3.39 15.04 -2.80
N LEU A 38 3.14 15.47 -4.04
CA LEU A 38 3.00 14.60 -5.22
C LEU A 38 4.21 13.72 -5.55
N PRO A 39 5.49 14.19 -5.50
CA PRO A 39 6.63 13.31 -5.77
C PRO A 39 6.71 12.12 -4.81
N PHE A 40 6.32 12.29 -3.54
CA PHE A 40 6.26 11.18 -2.58
C PHE A 40 5.18 10.15 -2.95
N LEU A 41 4.06 10.61 -3.50
CA LEU A 41 3.01 9.72 -3.99
C LEU A 41 3.48 8.91 -5.21
N VAL A 42 4.22 9.53 -6.13
CA VAL A 42 4.81 8.84 -7.29
C VAL A 42 5.85 7.80 -6.85
N VAL A 43 6.76 8.17 -5.93
CA VAL A 43 7.74 7.21 -5.38
C VAL A 43 7.04 6.07 -4.65
N GLY A 44 6.00 6.36 -3.86
CA GLY A 44 5.19 5.34 -3.20
C GLY A 44 4.50 4.41 -4.20
N ALA A 45 3.92 4.95 -5.28
CA ALA A 45 3.29 4.16 -6.34
C ALA A 45 4.29 3.26 -7.07
N LEU A 46 5.52 3.73 -7.31
CA LEU A 46 6.58 2.91 -7.90
C LEU A 46 7.00 1.76 -6.98
N ILE A 47 7.15 2.03 -5.68
CA ILE A 47 7.46 1.00 -4.67
C ILE A 47 6.33 -0.04 -4.63
N LEU A 48 5.08 0.40 -4.58
CA LEU A 48 3.91 -0.50 -4.58
C LEU A 48 3.86 -1.36 -5.84
N SER A 49 4.07 -0.76 -7.02
CA SER A 49 4.11 -1.49 -8.29
C SER A 49 5.22 -2.55 -8.29
N LEU A 50 6.41 -2.21 -7.80
CA LEU A 50 7.51 -3.16 -7.68
C LEU A 50 7.15 -4.30 -6.71
N CYS A 51 6.60 -3.98 -5.54
CA CYS A 51 6.14 -4.97 -4.56
C CYS A 51 5.09 -5.92 -5.15
N THR A 52 4.11 -5.42 -5.90
CA THR A 52 3.08 -6.26 -6.56
C THR A 52 3.71 -7.25 -7.55
N VAL A 53 4.70 -6.81 -8.32
CA VAL A 53 5.44 -7.69 -9.23
C VAL A 53 6.17 -8.78 -8.43
N VAL A 54 6.86 -8.43 -7.34
CA VAL A 54 7.56 -9.42 -6.51
C VAL A 54 6.60 -10.40 -5.83
N ILE A 55 5.40 -9.97 -5.44
CA ILE A 55 4.36 -10.88 -4.91
C ILE A 55 3.93 -11.87 -6.00
N GLY A 56 3.72 -11.41 -7.24
CA GLY A 56 3.35 -12.29 -8.36
C GLY A 56 4.41 -13.34 -8.68
N TYR A 57 5.69 -13.00 -8.52
CA TYR A 57 6.83 -13.90 -8.74
C TYR A 57 7.34 -14.57 -7.47
N SER A 58 6.61 -14.52 -6.36
CA SER A 58 7.12 -15.01 -5.06
C SER A 58 7.40 -16.51 -5.05
N ILE A 59 6.66 -17.30 -5.83
CA ILE A 59 6.83 -18.75 -5.96
C ILE A 59 8.15 -19.05 -6.69
N GLU A 60 8.39 -18.41 -7.83
CA GLU A 60 9.63 -18.56 -8.61
C GLU A 60 10.86 -18.08 -7.82
N LEU A 61 10.72 -17.00 -7.06
CA LEU A 61 11.78 -16.51 -6.17
C LEU A 61 12.06 -17.49 -5.03
N GLY A 62 11.02 -18.14 -4.49
CA GLY A 62 11.16 -19.20 -3.48
C GLY A 62 11.92 -20.41 -4.01
N GLU A 63 11.60 -20.84 -5.23
CA GLU A 63 12.32 -21.92 -5.92
C GLU A 63 13.79 -21.56 -6.17
N LEU A 64 14.07 -20.30 -6.57
CA LEU A 64 15.42 -19.79 -6.77
C LEU A 64 16.24 -19.75 -5.46
N LEU A 65 15.58 -19.48 -4.33
CA LEU A 65 16.17 -19.40 -2.99
C LEU A 65 16.41 -20.77 -2.34
N GLY A 66 16.04 -21.86 -3.00
CA GLY A 66 16.36 -23.23 -2.58
C GLY A 66 15.17 -24.07 -2.14
N ASP A 67 13.93 -23.64 -2.36
CA ASP A 67 12.78 -24.55 -2.26
C ASP A 67 12.90 -25.62 -3.37
N ARG A 68 13.32 -26.83 -2.98
CA ARG A 68 13.32 -28.03 -3.83
C ARG A 68 12.35 -29.06 -3.24
N GLY A 69 11.30 -29.38 -3.99
CA GLY A 69 10.29 -30.38 -3.62
C GLY A 69 8.93 -29.77 -3.24
N SER A 70 8.19 -30.38 -2.32
CA SER A 70 6.81 -29.99 -1.95
C SER A 70 6.70 -28.87 -0.90
N SER A 71 7.83 -28.28 -0.50
CA SER A 71 7.87 -27.23 0.52
C SER A 71 8.13 -25.91 -0.18
N HIS A 72 7.15 -25.00 -0.16
CA HIS A 72 7.28 -23.63 -0.67
C HIS A 72 7.55 -22.64 0.48
N THR A 73 8.37 -23.05 1.45
CA THR A 73 8.52 -22.28 2.69
C THR A 73 9.32 -21.01 2.46
N ALA A 74 10.36 -21.05 1.63
CA ALA A 74 11.14 -19.86 1.30
C ALA A 74 10.31 -18.85 0.50
N GLY A 75 9.55 -19.33 -0.50
CA GLY A 75 8.64 -18.48 -1.27
C GLY A 75 7.55 -17.83 -0.41
N LEU A 76 7.01 -18.58 0.55
CA LEU A 76 5.98 -18.08 1.48
C LEU A 76 6.54 -17.04 2.47
N VAL A 77 7.79 -17.18 2.92
CA VAL A 77 8.46 -16.16 3.74
C VAL A 77 8.71 -14.88 2.94
N VAL A 78 9.19 -14.99 1.70
CA VAL A 78 9.37 -13.83 0.81
C VAL A 78 8.03 -13.13 0.57
N LEU A 79 6.98 -13.89 0.26
CA LEU A 79 5.63 -13.35 0.09
C LEU A 79 5.16 -12.59 1.33
N ILE A 80 5.31 -13.16 2.53
CA ILE A 80 4.89 -12.49 3.78
C ILE A 80 5.68 -11.19 3.98
N LEU A 81 7.00 -11.21 3.81
CA LEU A 81 7.85 -10.03 4.01
C LEU A 81 7.50 -8.91 3.03
N ILE A 82 7.35 -9.23 1.75
CA ILE A 82 7.01 -8.22 0.73
C ILE A 82 5.58 -7.73 0.92
N PHE A 83 4.65 -8.61 1.29
CA PHE A 83 3.27 -8.23 1.61
C PHE A 83 3.21 -7.24 2.78
N TRP A 84 4.04 -7.43 3.82
CA TRP A 84 4.14 -6.48 4.92
C TRP A 84 4.64 -5.10 4.47
N VAL A 85 5.66 -5.07 3.60
CA VAL A 85 6.16 -3.81 3.02
C VAL A 85 5.09 -3.15 2.14
N TYR A 86 4.38 -3.94 1.33
CA TYR A 86 3.28 -3.47 0.49
C TYR A 86 2.15 -2.86 1.33
N ASP A 87 1.71 -3.54 2.38
CA ASP A 87 0.67 -3.03 3.30
C ASP A 87 1.13 -1.74 3.98
N ALA A 88 2.38 -1.69 4.42
CA ALA A 88 2.94 -0.49 5.04
C ALA A 88 2.97 0.70 4.06
N ALA A 89 3.48 0.47 2.84
CA ALA A 89 3.57 1.51 1.81
C ALA A 89 2.18 1.97 1.35
N SER A 90 1.21 1.06 1.23
CA SER A 90 -0.15 1.37 0.78
C SER A 90 -0.88 2.28 1.75
N ASN A 91 -0.78 1.97 3.05
CA ASN A 91 -1.35 2.78 4.12
C ASN A 91 -0.70 4.19 4.15
N VAL A 92 0.61 4.31 3.89
CA VAL A 92 1.27 5.61 3.74
C VAL A 92 0.73 6.38 2.53
N VAL A 93 0.62 5.73 1.37
CA VAL A 93 0.08 6.34 0.14
C VAL A 93 -1.36 6.80 0.32
N MET A 94 -2.19 6.06 1.07
CA MET A 94 -3.57 6.46 1.39
C MET A 94 -3.62 7.77 2.17
N VAL A 95 -2.76 7.94 3.17
CA VAL A 95 -2.74 9.17 3.97
C VAL A 95 -2.17 10.34 3.18
N VAL A 96 -1.13 10.09 2.38
CA VAL A 96 -0.53 11.12 1.51
C VAL A 96 -1.49 11.53 0.40
N SER A 97 -2.25 10.61 -0.20
CA SER A 97 -3.24 10.94 -1.23
C SER A 97 -4.38 11.78 -0.65
N ARG A 98 -4.85 11.44 0.55
CA ARG A 98 -5.84 12.21 1.30
C ARG A 98 -5.38 13.64 1.61
N SER A 99 -4.16 13.81 2.10
CA SER A 99 -3.60 15.14 2.36
C SER A 99 -3.35 15.93 1.07
N ALA A 100 -2.84 15.28 0.03
CA ALA A 100 -2.63 15.91 -1.27
C ALA A 100 -3.95 16.37 -1.92
N LEU A 101 -5.04 15.61 -1.76
CA LEU A 101 -6.38 16.01 -2.22
C LEU A 101 -6.85 17.29 -1.53
N VAL A 102 -6.71 17.38 -0.20
CA VAL A 102 -7.10 18.57 0.58
C VAL A 102 -6.23 19.79 0.20
N ASP A 103 -4.94 19.56 -0.06
CA ASP A 103 -4.00 20.64 -0.41
C ASP A 103 -4.22 21.19 -1.83
N ASN A 104 -4.74 20.39 -2.78
CA ASN A 104 -4.84 20.76 -4.20
C ASN A 104 -6.28 21.02 -4.68
N ALA A 105 -7.31 20.48 -4.00
CA ALA A 105 -8.70 20.67 -4.40
C ALA A 105 -9.32 21.94 -3.78
N PRO A 106 -10.18 22.67 -4.51
CA PRO A 106 -10.98 23.74 -3.91
C PRO A 106 -11.81 23.20 -2.74
N PRO A 107 -11.98 23.92 -1.61
CA PRO A 107 -12.68 23.43 -0.43
C PRO A 107 -14.08 22.85 -0.70
N ARG A 108 -14.79 23.41 -1.70
CA ARG A 108 -16.10 22.94 -2.16
C ARG A 108 -16.09 21.53 -2.78
N HIS A 109 -14.97 21.11 -3.36
CA HIS A 109 -14.82 19.84 -4.10
C HIS A 109 -14.10 18.75 -3.30
N VAL A 110 -13.54 19.08 -2.13
CA VAL A 110 -12.89 18.09 -1.24
C VAL A 110 -13.82 16.91 -0.88
N PRO A 111 -15.11 17.12 -0.51
CA PRO A 111 -16.03 16.00 -0.23
C PRO A 111 -16.24 15.10 -1.44
N THR A 112 -16.39 15.68 -2.64
CA THR A 112 -16.53 14.94 -3.91
C THR A 112 -15.27 14.13 -4.23
N GLY A 113 -14.09 14.67 -3.94
CA GLY A 113 -12.82 13.96 -4.09
C GLY A 113 -12.74 12.72 -3.19
N PHE A 114 -13.12 12.86 -1.91
CA PHE A 114 -13.16 11.72 -1.00
C PHE A 114 -14.17 10.65 -1.44
N PHE A 115 -15.35 11.07 -1.88
CA PHE A 115 -16.35 10.16 -2.42
C PHE A 115 -15.82 9.37 -3.62
N THR A 116 -15.11 10.05 -4.53
CA THR A 116 -14.52 9.41 -5.71
C THR A 116 -13.47 8.38 -5.29
N GLN A 117 -12.63 8.70 -4.31
CA GLN A 117 -11.61 7.78 -3.78
C GLN A 117 -12.24 6.53 -3.16
N THR A 118 -13.30 6.67 -2.34
CA THR A 118 -13.98 5.51 -1.76
C THR A 118 -14.71 4.70 -2.83
N PHE A 119 -15.37 5.36 -3.78
CA PHE A 119 -16.10 4.68 -4.85
C PHE A 119 -15.17 3.82 -5.73
N ILE A 120 -14.00 4.34 -6.11
CA ILE A 120 -13.01 3.59 -6.89
C ILE A 120 -12.50 2.37 -6.11
N SER A 121 -12.21 2.52 -4.82
CA SER A 121 -11.75 1.40 -3.98
C SER A 121 -12.80 0.31 -3.85
N GLU A 122 -14.08 0.68 -3.65
CA GLU A 122 -15.19 -0.29 -3.57
C GLU A 122 -15.39 -1.04 -4.88
N LEU A 123 -15.40 -0.32 -6.02
CA LEU A 123 -15.47 -0.96 -7.34
C LEU A 123 -14.32 -1.93 -7.57
N GLY A 124 -13.09 -1.54 -7.21
CA GLY A 124 -11.93 -2.42 -7.29
C GLY A 124 -12.10 -3.68 -6.45
N GLY A 125 -12.60 -3.54 -5.23
CA GLY A 125 -12.91 -4.66 -4.33
C GLY A 125 -13.96 -5.60 -4.92
N MET A 126 -15.03 -5.06 -5.51
CA MET A 126 -16.09 -5.86 -6.16
C MET A 126 -15.56 -6.65 -7.36
N CYS A 127 -14.79 -5.99 -8.23
CA CYS A 127 -14.18 -6.66 -9.39
C CYS A 127 -13.19 -7.74 -8.96
N GLY A 128 -12.34 -7.45 -7.97
CA GLY A 128 -11.39 -8.41 -7.42
C GLY A 128 -12.08 -9.63 -6.79
N GLY A 129 -13.13 -9.40 -6.00
CA GLY A 129 -13.92 -10.47 -5.41
C GLY A 129 -14.62 -11.34 -6.47
N TRP A 130 -15.12 -10.73 -7.55
CA TRP A 130 -15.71 -11.47 -8.65
C TRP A 130 -14.68 -12.34 -9.38
N ILE A 131 -13.49 -11.80 -9.69
CA ILE A 131 -12.40 -12.58 -10.31
C ILE A 131 -12.01 -13.75 -9.40
N ALA A 132 -11.80 -13.49 -8.11
CA ALA A 132 -11.45 -14.52 -7.14
C ALA A 132 -12.54 -15.59 -6.94
N SER A 133 -13.79 -15.32 -7.34
CA SER A 133 -14.87 -16.31 -7.28
C SER A 133 -14.91 -17.25 -8.49
N GLN A 134 -14.13 -16.98 -9.54
CA GLN A 134 -14.07 -17.79 -10.76
C GLN A 134 -12.96 -18.85 -10.72
N ASP A 135 -12.05 -18.77 -9.74
CA ASP A 135 -10.97 -19.72 -9.47
C ASP A 135 -11.33 -20.65 -8.29
#